data_AF-A0A497KHY0-F1
#
_entry.id   AF-A0A497KHY0-F1
#
_cell.length_a   1.000
_cell.length_b   1.000
_cell.length_c   1.000
_cell.angle_alpha   90.00
_cell.angle_beta   90.00
_cell.angle_gamma   90.00
#
_symmetry.space_group_name_H-M   'P 1'
#
loop_
_entity.id
_entity.type
_entity.pdbx_description
1 polymer ?
#
loop_
_entity_poly.entity_id
_entity_poly.type
_entity_poly.pdbx_seq_one_letter_code
_entity_poly.pdbx_strand_id
1 'polypeptide(L)'
;MFVWHYRPIFETNSSSSHALVWCFDESEFVPSFPSSGFSWEWFFLRSTEWKLAYLVAQVLESGFPAEKTRELISGLFSLEELAVVLTTNTTLTVDHQSRWPRFVTPEGEPALEFYQELKKFVLLPQIAVKGGSDASICSYEFPRVETFPWFVGDIDLWVQKNGNYWIVLSPTTGERYRVSFCALKSLEPVFPETIDVKICTYCPRECPWCYESASRYGTFAPLERIKKFFDSISGKVLEVALGGGEPLTHPDLVQILEYARSKHIVVNITTHSFELLARHSDVLRELVGAIGITVTSKEDYEEFLRVRESHFRGRHPKFVIHVVEGITPFEVVERIPLPILVLGFKPFGRARSMRVKPWPPELFEGWERPGPDTTMLWGVRYVMFDTWYVERHPQVLTVPRARWFSGWDGEFTMAVDLVECKVGPASYLPMEPFEVGSPIEEIFEKVRKEVKNDEGRDHRGYGQSCGGSSQGA
;
A
#
# COMPACT_ATOMS: atom_id res chain seq x y z
N MET A 1 6.60 16.78 2.99
CA MET A 1 6.16 15.40 2.82
C MET A 1 4.87 15.37 2.00
N PHE A 2 4.90 14.81 0.79
CA PHE A 2 3.67 14.61 0.02
C PHE A 2 3.10 13.25 0.37
N VAL A 3 1.98 13.23 1.10
CA VAL A 3 1.19 12.01 1.32
C VAL A 3 -0.20 12.29 0.78
N TRP A 4 -0.70 11.38 -0.05
CA TRP A 4 -2.06 11.43 -0.57
C TRP A 4 -3.06 11.13 0.57
N HIS A 5 -3.57 12.19 1.18
CA HIS A 5 -4.76 12.35 2.04
C HIS A 5 -5.41 11.13 2.74
N TYR A 6 -5.61 11.22 4.07
CA TYR A 6 -6.55 10.36 4.83
C TYR A 6 -7.17 11.04 6.06
N ARG A 7 -8.51 11.11 6.11
CA ARG A 7 -9.35 11.23 7.33
C ARG A 7 -10.75 10.67 7.02
N PRO A 8 -11.28 9.63 7.72
CA PRO A 8 -12.58 9.04 7.40
C PRO A 8 -13.68 9.25 8.44
N ILE A 9 -13.52 10.09 9.48
CA ILE A 9 -14.59 10.27 10.49
C ILE A 9 -14.73 11.71 11.01
N PHE A 10 -15.95 11.98 11.51
CA PHE A 10 -16.24 13.01 12.50
C PHE A 10 -15.75 12.56 13.89
N GLU A 11 -15.12 13.47 14.63
CA GLU A 11 -14.64 13.25 16.01
C GLU A 11 -15.80 13.07 16.99
N THR A 12 -15.84 11.93 17.69
CA THR A 12 -16.72 11.67 18.84
C THR A 12 -15.95 10.98 19.98
N ASN A 13 -14.64 11.25 20.08
CA ASN A 13 -13.81 10.84 21.21
C ASN A 13 -13.20 12.08 21.88
N SER A 14 -12.85 11.94 23.16
CA SER A 14 -12.09 12.92 23.94
C SER A 14 -10.63 12.46 23.88
N SER A 15 -9.90 12.72 22.78
CA SER A 15 -8.55 12.18 22.50
C SER A 15 -7.48 13.25 22.20
N SER A 16 -6.23 13.04 22.63
CA SER A 16 -5.12 13.93 22.24
C SER A 16 -4.60 13.55 20.85
N SER A 17 -4.40 14.55 19.98
CA SER A 17 -3.93 14.34 18.60
C SER A 17 -2.70 15.19 18.31
N HIS A 18 -1.60 14.55 17.94
CA HIS A 18 -0.39 15.23 17.48
C HIS A 18 -0.27 15.21 15.96
N ALA A 19 0.22 16.30 15.38
CA ALA A 19 0.49 16.43 13.96
C ALA A 19 1.78 17.21 13.73
N LEU A 20 2.59 16.76 12.77
CA LEU A 20 3.53 17.67 12.13
C LEU A 20 2.77 18.61 11.20
N VAL A 21 3.20 19.86 11.20
CA VAL A 21 2.56 20.91 10.42
C VAL A 21 3.57 21.76 9.69
N TRP A 22 3.24 22.15 8.46
CA TRP A 22 3.96 23.23 7.81
C TRP A 22 3.55 24.55 8.46
N CYS A 23 4.52 25.29 8.97
CA CYS A 23 4.34 26.53 9.69
C CYS A 23 4.98 27.69 8.94
N PHE A 24 4.16 28.68 8.59
CA PHE A 24 4.60 29.96 8.03
C PHE A 24 4.65 31.08 9.08
N ASP A 25 4.31 30.77 10.33
CA ASP A 25 4.29 31.69 11.46
C ASP A 25 5.60 31.60 12.27
N GLU A 26 5.98 32.72 12.88
CA GLU A 26 7.13 32.82 13.78
C GLU A 26 6.81 32.50 15.24
N SER A 27 5.53 32.42 15.58
CA SER A 27 5.07 32.09 16.93
C SER A 27 5.52 30.68 17.40
N GLU A 28 5.81 30.58 18.69
CA GLU A 28 6.02 29.31 19.40
C GLU A 28 5.13 29.29 20.63
N PHE A 29 4.47 28.16 20.86
CA PHE A 29 3.58 27.99 22.00
C PHE A 29 3.93 26.67 22.68
N VAL A 30 4.51 26.75 23.87
CA VAL A 30 4.87 25.58 24.67
C VAL A 30 3.75 25.28 25.66
N PRO A 31 3.56 24.01 26.07
CA PRO A 31 2.48 23.67 26.99
C PRO A 31 2.67 24.40 28.32
N SER A 32 1.57 24.84 28.93
CA SER A 32 1.55 25.60 30.19
C SER A 32 2.22 24.85 31.36
N PHE A 33 2.24 23.52 31.28
CA PHE A 33 2.91 22.62 32.22
C PHE A 33 3.91 21.73 31.47
N PRO A 34 5.09 22.26 31.10
CA PRO A 34 6.05 21.51 30.32
C PRO A 34 6.56 20.24 31.04
N SER A 35 6.38 20.12 32.36
CA SER A 35 6.77 18.94 33.13
C SER A 35 5.89 17.70 32.89
N SER A 36 4.68 17.81 32.32
CA SER A 36 3.78 16.65 32.13
C SER A 36 4.00 15.89 30.81
N GLY A 37 4.99 16.29 30.01
CA GLY A 37 5.30 15.69 28.71
C GLY A 37 4.32 16.06 27.59
N PHE A 38 4.38 15.33 26.48
CA PHE A 38 3.60 15.61 25.27
C PHE A 38 2.29 14.82 25.28
N SER A 39 1.25 15.43 25.86
CA SER A 39 -0.03 14.77 26.13
C SER A 39 -1.22 15.67 25.70
N TRP A 40 -2.28 15.72 26.51
CA TRP A 40 -3.54 16.43 26.24
C TRP A 40 -3.40 17.96 26.14
N GLU A 41 -2.37 18.52 26.76
CA GLU A 41 -2.09 19.94 26.77
C GLU A 41 -1.85 20.45 25.35
N TRP A 42 -2.37 21.64 25.03
CA TRP A 42 -2.04 22.26 23.75
C TRP A 42 -0.55 22.61 23.71
N PHE A 43 0.08 22.33 22.58
CA PHE A 43 1.43 22.77 22.29
C PHE A 43 1.66 22.94 20.80
N PHE A 44 2.66 23.76 20.49
CA PHE A 44 3.13 24.12 19.17
C PHE A 44 4.65 24.32 19.22
N LEU A 45 5.38 23.23 18.96
CA LEU A 45 6.83 23.17 19.12
C LEU A 45 7.50 23.53 17.80
N ARG A 46 8.29 24.60 17.79
CA ARG A 46 8.97 25.08 16.58
C ARG A 46 10.48 25.15 16.74
N SER A 47 10.94 25.46 17.94
CA SER A 47 12.36 25.47 18.31
C SER A 47 12.98 24.08 18.16
N THR A 48 14.30 24.06 17.93
CA THR A 48 15.03 22.82 17.71
C THR A 48 15.02 21.97 18.97
N GLU A 49 15.14 22.61 20.12
CA GLU A 49 15.19 22.03 21.46
C GLU A 49 13.92 21.22 21.76
N TRP A 50 12.74 21.82 21.57
CA TRP A 50 11.46 21.16 21.83
C TRP A 50 11.12 20.08 20.80
N LYS A 51 11.51 20.27 19.53
CA LYS A 51 11.35 19.24 18.50
C LYS A 51 12.25 18.04 18.75
N LEU A 52 13.47 18.25 19.23
CA LEU A 52 14.36 17.17 19.67
C LEU A 52 13.77 16.40 20.86
N ALA A 53 13.27 17.11 21.89
CA ALA A 53 12.64 16.47 23.03
C ALA A 53 11.43 15.61 22.64
N TYR A 54 10.59 16.12 21.71
CA TYR A 54 9.47 15.37 21.16
C TYR A 54 9.91 14.10 20.41
N LEU A 55 10.94 14.20 19.57
CA LEU A 55 11.48 13.06 18.83
C LEU A 55 12.07 11.99 19.78
N VAL A 56 12.78 12.40 20.82
CA VAL A 56 13.32 11.47 21.82
C VAL A 56 12.16 10.77 22.56
N ALA A 57 11.13 11.53 22.96
CA ALA A 57 9.95 10.96 23.61
C ALA A 57 9.22 9.94 22.70
N GLN A 58 9.08 10.22 21.41
CA GLN A 58 8.50 9.28 20.44
C GLN A 58 9.31 7.98 20.34
N VAL A 59 10.64 8.05 20.35
CA VAL A 59 11.50 6.85 20.30
C VAL A 59 11.40 6.06 21.60
N LEU A 60 11.42 6.72 22.76
CA LEU A 60 11.29 6.04 24.06
C LEU A 60 9.93 5.35 24.22
N GLU A 61 8.86 5.96 23.70
CA GLU A 61 7.49 5.47 23.80
C GLU A 61 7.05 4.59 22.62
N SER A 62 7.95 4.31 21.67
CA SER A 62 7.68 3.50 20.46
C SER A 62 7.30 2.04 20.74
N GLY A 63 7.55 1.56 21.96
CA GLY A 63 7.34 0.15 22.34
C GLY A 63 8.40 -0.82 21.81
N PHE A 64 9.51 -0.35 21.25
CA PHE A 64 10.66 -1.21 20.95
C PHE A 64 11.24 -1.83 22.24
N PRO A 65 11.82 -3.05 22.16
CA PRO A 65 12.63 -3.61 23.25
C PRO A 65 13.75 -2.64 23.66
N ALA A 66 14.09 -2.60 24.95
CA ALA A 66 15.00 -1.61 25.51
C ALA A 66 16.38 -1.55 24.83
N GLU A 67 16.89 -2.68 24.33
CA GLU A 67 18.13 -2.76 23.56
C GLU A 67 18.01 -2.01 22.22
N LYS A 68 16.98 -2.35 21.42
CA LYS A 68 16.66 -1.68 20.14
C LYS A 68 16.38 -0.18 20.32
N THR A 69 15.69 0.19 21.40
CA THR A 69 15.47 1.61 21.74
C THR A 69 16.78 2.34 21.99
N ARG A 70 17.73 1.73 22.73
CA ARG A 70 19.05 2.32 22.99
C ARG A 70 19.86 2.49 21.72
N GLU A 71 19.86 1.48 20.85
CA GLU A 71 20.54 1.54 19.55
C GLU A 71 19.96 2.65 18.68
N LEU A 72 18.63 2.74 18.60
CA LEU A 72 17.95 3.77 17.83
C LEU A 72 18.25 5.18 18.37
N ILE A 73 18.21 5.39 19.69
CA ILE A 73 18.60 6.68 20.30
C ILE A 73 20.05 7.02 19.95
N SER A 74 20.97 6.07 20.10
CA SER A 74 22.41 6.30 19.87
C SER A 74 22.74 6.56 18.40
N GLY A 75 22.01 5.93 17.47
CA GLY A 75 22.16 6.15 16.04
C GLY A 75 21.46 7.41 15.53
N LEU A 76 20.49 7.94 16.28
CA LEU A 76 19.65 9.06 15.87
C LEU A 76 20.09 10.40 16.47
N PHE A 77 20.62 10.43 17.70
CA PHE A 77 20.94 11.66 18.42
C PHE A 77 22.40 11.74 18.86
N SER A 78 23.02 12.91 18.69
CA SER A 78 24.34 13.19 19.27
C SER A 78 24.24 13.47 20.78
N LEU A 79 25.37 13.43 21.48
CA LEU A 79 25.41 13.78 22.91
C LEU A 79 25.03 15.24 23.15
N GLU A 80 25.39 16.15 22.24
CA GLU A 80 25.02 17.55 22.30
C GLU A 80 23.50 17.74 22.14
N GLU A 81 22.88 17.02 21.21
CA GLU A 81 21.42 17.07 21.03
C GLU A 81 20.69 16.51 22.25
N LEU A 82 21.18 15.41 22.83
CA LEU A 82 20.61 14.86 24.06
C LEU A 82 20.79 15.81 25.26
N ALA A 83 21.93 16.49 25.36
CA ALA A 83 22.13 17.52 26.37
C ALA A 83 21.15 18.69 26.21
N VAL A 84 20.86 19.10 24.97
CA VAL A 84 19.82 20.09 24.65
C VAL A 84 18.43 19.59 25.05
N VAL A 85 18.10 18.31 24.83
CA VAL A 85 16.81 17.76 25.29
C VAL A 85 16.66 17.90 26.81
N LEU A 86 17.73 17.66 27.58
CA LEU A 86 17.70 17.78 29.04
C LEU A 86 17.42 19.22 29.53
N THR A 87 17.73 20.26 28.74
CA THR A 87 17.44 21.65 29.14
C THR A 87 15.95 22.00 29.07
N THR A 88 15.14 21.22 28.36
CA THR A 88 13.68 21.44 28.30
C THR A 88 12.97 21.14 29.62
N ASN A 89 13.59 20.34 30.50
CA ASN A 89 13.03 19.90 31.77
C ASN A 89 11.61 19.29 31.66
N THR A 90 11.31 18.70 30.50
CA THR A 90 10.05 18.03 30.22
C THR A 90 10.13 16.53 30.53
N THR A 91 8.99 15.93 30.88
CA THR A 91 8.89 14.47 30.92
C THR A 91 8.83 13.93 29.49
N LEU A 92 9.70 12.99 29.13
CA LEU A 92 9.80 12.45 27.78
C LEU A 92 8.76 11.34 27.53
N THR A 93 7.49 11.70 27.63
CA THR A 93 6.34 10.81 27.37
C THR A 93 5.46 11.37 26.26
N VAL A 94 4.84 10.48 25.50
CA VAL A 94 3.89 10.79 24.43
C VAL A 94 2.59 10.04 24.71
N ASP A 95 1.45 10.73 24.62
CA ASP A 95 0.16 10.07 24.72
C ASP A 95 0.03 8.92 23.70
N HIS A 96 -0.54 7.81 24.15
CA HIS A 96 -0.65 6.59 23.37
C HIS A 96 -1.41 6.75 22.04
N GLN A 97 -2.34 7.70 21.93
CA GLN A 97 -3.09 8.01 20.71
C GLN A 97 -2.33 8.95 19.77
N SER A 98 -1.10 9.33 20.13
CA SER A 98 -0.22 10.18 19.33
C SER A 98 1.17 9.58 19.12
N ARG A 99 1.38 8.34 19.60
CA ARG A 99 2.59 7.57 19.33
C ARG A 99 2.67 7.20 17.87
N TRP A 100 3.84 7.42 17.28
CA TRP A 100 4.12 6.93 15.95
C TRP A 100 4.24 5.40 15.94
N PRO A 101 3.87 4.75 14.83
CA PRO A 101 4.21 3.36 14.60
C PRO A 101 5.70 3.10 14.69
N ARG A 102 6.04 1.84 14.90
CA ARG A 102 7.41 1.36 14.75
C ARG A 102 7.71 1.23 13.26
N PHE A 103 8.58 2.10 12.77
CA PHE A 103 9.11 1.98 11.41
C PHE A 103 10.26 0.98 11.43
N VAL A 104 10.03 -0.17 10.82
CA VAL A 104 10.96 -1.30 10.87
C VAL A 104 11.37 -1.74 9.48
N THR A 105 12.53 -2.38 9.38
CA THR A 105 12.86 -3.19 8.21
C THR A 105 11.93 -4.41 8.14
N PRO A 106 11.84 -5.11 7.01
CA PRO A 106 11.02 -6.33 6.91
C PRO A 106 11.40 -7.42 7.92
N GLU A 107 12.66 -7.42 8.38
CA GLU A 107 13.20 -8.31 9.41
C GLU A 107 12.77 -7.93 10.84
N GLY A 108 12.14 -6.77 11.03
CA GLY A 108 11.68 -6.27 12.33
C GLY A 108 12.72 -5.44 13.09
N GLU A 109 13.77 -4.96 12.42
CA GLU A 109 14.76 -4.07 13.01
C GLU A 109 14.35 -2.59 12.88
N PRO A 110 14.66 -1.70 13.84
CA PRO A 110 14.36 -0.29 13.69
C PRO A 110 15.03 0.29 12.43
N ALA A 111 14.26 0.92 11.56
CA ALA A 111 14.77 1.43 10.29
C ALA A 111 15.53 2.76 10.49
N LEU A 112 16.78 2.66 10.95
CA LEU A 112 17.58 3.81 11.37
C LEU A 112 17.67 4.92 10.32
N GLU A 113 17.91 4.57 9.05
CA GLU A 113 18.02 5.55 7.97
C GLU A 113 16.71 6.32 7.75
N PHE A 114 15.56 5.64 7.83
CA PHE A 114 14.24 6.28 7.76
C PHE A 114 14.04 7.26 8.92
N TYR A 115 14.37 6.85 10.16
CA TYR A 115 14.29 7.73 11.34
C TYR A 115 15.23 8.94 11.22
N GLN A 116 16.43 8.77 10.67
CA GLN A 116 17.37 9.86 10.44
C GLN A 116 16.82 10.89 9.44
N GLU A 117 16.21 10.46 8.34
CA GLU A 117 15.56 11.37 7.39
C GLU A 117 14.31 12.03 7.99
N LEU A 118 13.50 11.28 8.74
CA LEU A 118 12.34 11.81 9.46
C LEU A 118 12.76 12.87 10.48
N LYS A 119 13.81 12.64 11.26
CA LYS A 119 14.38 13.63 12.19
C LYS A 119 14.80 14.89 11.44
N LYS A 120 15.57 14.76 10.35
CA LYS A 120 15.99 15.91 9.53
C LYS A 120 14.79 16.71 9.04
N PHE A 121 13.73 16.03 8.61
CA PHE A 121 12.49 16.67 8.18
C PHE A 121 11.80 17.42 9.32
N VAL A 122 11.60 16.77 10.47
CA VAL A 122 10.96 17.39 11.65
C VAL A 122 11.74 18.62 12.13
N LEU A 123 13.07 18.57 12.05
CA LEU A 123 13.93 19.68 12.47
C LEU A 123 13.98 20.86 11.50
N LEU A 124 13.40 20.76 10.30
CA LEU A 124 13.31 21.90 9.37
C LEU A 124 12.64 23.11 10.06
N PRO A 125 13.14 24.34 9.88
CA PRO A 125 12.56 25.53 10.52
C PRO A 125 11.08 25.78 10.15
N GLN A 126 10.65 25.30 8.99
CA GLN A 126 9.28 25.43 8.49
C GLN A 126 8.33 24.36 9.04
N ILE A 127 8.84 23.42 9.84
CA ILE A 127 8.06 22.35 10.45
C ILE A 127 7.93 22.60 11.94
N ALA A 128 6.68 22.53 12.42
CA ALA A 128 6.34 22.52 13.83
C ALA A 128 5.61 21.23 14.21
N VAL A 129 5.62 20.89 15.50
CA VAL A 129 4.81 19.83 16.08
C VAL A 129 3.63 20.47 16.81
N LYS A 130 2.41 20.20 16.35
CA LYS A 130 1.18 20.62 17.03
C LYS A 130 0.63 19.43 17.83
N GLY A 131 0.28 19.66 19.08
CA GLY A 131 -0.46 18.69 19.90
C GLY A 131 -1.53 19.37 20.73
N GLY A 132 -2.48 18.58 21.22
CA GLY A 132 -3.57 19.06 22.06
C GLY A 132 -4.80 18.15 21.98
N SER A 133 -5.81 18.48 22.79
CA SER A 133 -7.07 17.75 22.86
C SER A 133 -8.19 18.46 22.10
N ASP A 134 -8.88 17.67 21.29
CA ASP A 134 -10.20 17.95 20.68
C ASP A 134 -11.27 18.44 21.68
N ALA A 135 -11.19 18.03 22.96
CA ALA A 135 -12.14 18.41 24.01
C ALA A 135 -11.99 19.85 24.55
N SER A 136 -10.98 20.60 24.09
CA SER A 136 -10.71 21.96 24.54
C SER A 136 -10.52 22.92 23.37
N ILE A 137 -11.09 24.13 23.47
CA ILE A 137 -10.92 25.16 22.45
C ILE A 137 -9.48 25.66 22.51
N CYS A 138 -8.67 25.33 21.51
CA CYS A 138 -7.40 26.02 21.27
C CYS A 138 -7.74 27.49 21.00
N SER A 139 -7.43 28.38 21.95
CA SER A 139 -7.64 29.83 21.77
C SER A 139 -6.72 30.44 20.71
N TYR A 140 -5.78 29.67 20.18
CA TYR A 140 -4.84 30.08 19.16
C TYR A 140 -5.25 29.51 17.78
N GLU A 141 -5.75 30.37 16.91
CA GLU A 141 -5.97 30.05 15.50
C GLU A 141 -4.65 30.18 14.75
N PHE A 142 -4.17 29.09 14.14
CA PHE A 142 -2.97 29.13 13.30
C PHE A 142 -3.38 29.52 11.87
N PRO A 143 -3.01 30.71 11.38
CA PRO A 143 -3.60 31.28 10.17
C PRO A 143 -3.23 30.53 8.88
N ARG A 144 -2.16 29.71 8.90
CA ARG A 144 -1.69 28.90 7.75
C ARG A 144 -0.94 27.66 8.21
N VAL A 145 -1.66 26.56 8.40
CA VAL A 145 -1.11 25.26 8.78
C VAL A 145 -1.60 24.19 7.80
N GLU A 146 -0.64 23.48 7.19
CA GLU A 146 -0.92 22.24 6.46
C GLU A 146 -0.49 21.06 7.33
N THR A 147 -1.42 20.14 7.60
CA THR A 147 -1.16 18.95 8.40
C THR A 147 -0.64 17.82 7.53
N PHE A 148 0.36 17.14 8.04
CA PHE A 148 0.83 15.88 7.48
C PHE A 148 -0.05 14.73 8.01
N PRO A 149 -0.50 13.79 7.16
CA PRO A 149 -1.16 12.58 7.66
C PRO A 149 -0.12 11.72 8.37
N TRP A 150 -0.42 11.33 9.62
CA TRP A 150 0.43 10.44 10.41
C TRP A 150 -0.27 9.10 10.56
N PHE A 151 0.49 8.04 10.29
CA PHE A 151 0.18 6.76 10.89
C PHE A 151 0.34 6.93 12.39
N VAL A 152 -0.68 6.50 13.12
CA VAL A 152 -0.71 6.53 14.58
C VAL A 152 -1.13 5.15 15.01
N GLY A 153 -0.48 4.62 16.03
CA GLY A 153 -0.85 3.37 16.64
C GLY A 153 0.34 2.48 16.95
N ASP A 154 0.10 1.54 17.85
CA ASP A 154 1.06 0.53 18.28
C ASP A 154 1.13 -0.61 17.25
N ILE A 155 1.63 -0.29 16.06
CA ILE A 155 1.77 -1.21 14.93
C ILE A 155 3.17 -1.11 14.32
N ASP A 156 3.58 -2.17 13.65
CA ASP A 156 4.81 -2.20 12.85
C ASP A 156 4.47 -1.84 11.41
N LEU A 157 5.21 -0.88 10.86
CA LEU A 157 5.18 -0.54 9.44
C LEU A 157 6.54 -0.85 8.83
N TRP A 158 6.53 -1.68 7.79
CA TRP A 158 7.73 -1.99 7.02
C TRP A 158 8.11 -0.79 6.17
N VAL A 159 9.35 -0.35 6.26
CA VAL A 159 9.86 0.74 5.44
C VAL A 159 11.03 0.28 4.57
N GLN A 160 11.03 0.71 3.32
CA GLN A 160 12.03 0.33 2.34
C GLN A 160 12.37 1.50 1.43
N LYS A 161 13.66 1.82 1.29
CA LYS A 161 14.12 2.89 0.39
C LYS A 161 14.13 2.39 -1.04
N ASN A 162 13.48 3.13 -1.95
CA ASN A 162 13.43 2.83 -3.37
C ASN A 162 13.81 4.08 -4.18
N GLY A 163 15.10 4.23 -4.49
CA GLY A 163 15.61 5.42 -5.17
C GLY A 163 15.46 6.68 -4.32
N ASN A 164 14.64 7.64 -4.79
CA ASN A 164 14.48 8.95 -4.15
C ASN A 164 13.32 9.04 -3.14
N TYR A 165 12.68 7.92 -2.80
CA TYR A 165 11.56 7.88 -1.86
C TYR A 165 11.56 6.58 -1.02
N TRP A 166 10.69 6.56 -0.02
CA TRP A 166 10.44 5.42 0.85
C TRP A 166 9.09 4.78 0.53
N ILE A 167 9.05 3.46 0.51
CA ILE A 167 7.84 2.67 0.58
C ILE A 167 7.57 2.41 2.06
N VAL A 168 6.36 2.72 2.52
CA VAL A 168 5.86 2.38 3.86
C VAL A 168 4.68 1.42 3.67
N LEU A 169 4.81 0.18 4.13
CA LEU A 169 3.82 -0.88 3.98
C LEU A 169 3.37 -1.36 5.37
N SER A 170 2.06 -1.45 5.58
CA SER A 170 1.50 -2.18 6.71
C SER A 170 1.38 -3.66 6.34
N PRO A 171 2.19 -4.57 6.92
CA PRO A 171 2.06 -6.01 6.63
C PRO A 171 0.72 -6.59 7.12
N THR A 172 0.05 -5.91 8.05
CA THR A 172 -1.26 -6.30 8.58
C THR A 172 -2.42 -5.84 7.69
N THR A 173 -2.34 -4.61 7.18
CA THR A 173 -3.43 -4.02 6.39
C THR A 173 -3.18 -4.06 4.88
N GLY A 174 -1.95 -4.31 4.43
CA GLY A 174 -1.57 -4.16 3.01
C GLY A 174 -1.65 -2.71 2.52
N GLU A 175 -1.90 -1.74 3.40
CA GLU A 175 -1.87 -0.33 3.02
C GLU A 175 -0.43 0.08 2.76
N ARG A 176 -0.21 0.76 1.63
CA ARG A 176 1.10 1.19 1.17
C ARG A 176 1.12 2.66 0.84
N TYR A 177 2.20 3.33 1.21
CA TYR A 177 2.42 4.75 0.98
C TYR A 177 3.80 4.98 0.40
N ARG A 178 3.90 5.96 -0.50
CA ARG A 178 5.16 6.53 -0.96
C ARG A 178 5.42 7.78 -0.15
N VAL A 179 6.54 7.82 0.56
CA VAL A 179 6.91 8.91 1.45
C VAL A 179 8.22 9.51 0.97
N SER A 180 8.26 10.84 0.85
CA SER A 180 9.50 11.59 0.70
C SER A 180 9.54 12.74 1.69
N PHE A 181 10.72 12.96 2.26
CA PHE A 181 11.02 14.01 3.21
C PHE A 181 11.49 15.31 2.54
N CYS A 182 11.58 15.33 1.20
CA CYS A 182 11.86 16.53 0.41
C CYS A 182 10.84 16.71 -0.72
N ALA A 183 10.80 17.91 -1.31
CA ALA A 183 9.99 18.14 -2.50
C ALA A 183 10.65 17.49 -3.71
N LEU A 184 9.94 16.59 -4.37
CA LEU A 184 10.41 15.88 -5.56
C LEU A 184 9.66 16.36 -6.79
N LYS A 185 10.37 16.47 -7.92
CA LYS A 185 9.74 16.71 -9.23
C LYS A 185 9.01 15.46 -9.76
N SER A 186 9.61 14.30 -9.49
CA SER A 186 9.10 12.98 -9.90
C SER A 186 9.68 11.90 -8.98
N LEU A 187 8.97 10.78 -8.87
CA LEU A 187 9.46 9.60 -8.17
C LEU A 187 10.36 8.78 -9.12
N GLU A 188 11.47 8.29 -8.60
CA GLU A 188 12.49 7.57 -9.37
C GLU A 188 12.75 6.19 -8.75
N PRO A 189 11.86 5.20 -9.01
CA PRO A 189 12.04 3.86 -8.46
C PRO A 189 13.23 3.14 -9.11
N VAL A 190 14.01 2.45 -8.28
CA VAL A 190 15.18 1.64 -8.66
C VAL A 190 14.79 0.16 -8.81
N PHE A 191 13.76 -0.30 -8.12
CA PHE A 191 13.16 -1.64 -8.25
C PHE A 191 11.62 -1.53 -8.19
N PRO A 192 10.85 -2.57 -8.59
CA PRO A 192 9.40 -2.51 -8.58
C PRO A 192 8.85 -2.58 -7.16
N GLU A 193 7.74 -1.90 -6.89
CA GLU A 193 7.06 -1.94 -5.60
C GLU A 193 6.21 -3.19 -5.38
N THR A 194 5.63 -3.70 -6.47
CA THR A 194 4.89 -4.97 -6.52
C THR A 194 5.24 -5.68 -7.82
N ILE A 195 5.24 -7.01 -7.79
CA ILE A 195 5.43 -7.85 -8.98
C ILE A 195 4.25 -8.81 -9.14
N ASP A 196 3.67 -8.87 -10.35
CA ASP A 196 2.76 -9.94 -10.78
C ASP A 196 3.58 -11.15 -11.23
N VAL A 197 3.56 -12.22 -10.45
CA VAL A 197 4.42 -13.40 -10.64
C VAL A 197 3.56 -14.58 -11.09
N LYS A 198 3.69 -14.92 -12.37
CA LYS A 198 3.09 -16.11 -12.96
C LYS A 198 3.95 -17.33 -12.64
N ILE A 199 3.39 -18.23 -11.83
CA ILE A 199 4.04 -19.48 -11.39
C ILE A 199 3.50 -20.72 -12.12
N CYS A 200 2.41 -20.58 -12.87
CA CYS A 200 1.83 -21.69 -13.62
C CYS A 200 1.03 -21.18 -14.83
N THR A 201 0.89 -22.04 -15.83
CA THR A 201 -0.11 -21.91 -16.91
C THR A 201 -1.20 -22.99 -16.79
N TYR A 202 -1.07 -23.90 -15.83
CA TYR A 202 -2.08 -24.91 -15.53
C TYR A 202 -3.32 -24.27 -14.90
N CYS A 203 -4.49 -24.50 -15.49
CA CYS A 203 -5.77 -24.08 -14.93
C CYS A 203 -6.88 -25.04 -15.37
N PRO A 204 -7.56 -25.73 -14.44
CA PRO A 204 -8.60 -26.70 -14.81
C PRO A 204 -9.90 -26.05 -15.31
N ARG A 205 -10.11 -24.75 -15.03
CA ARG A 205 -11.38 -24.06 -15.33
C ARG A 205 -11.53 -23.64 -16.79
N GLU A 206 -10.43 -23.37 -17.49
CA GLU A 206 -10.39 -23.03 -18.92
C GLU A 206 -11.38 -21.91 -19.34
N CYS A 207 -11.53 -20.86 -18.52
CA CYS A 207 -12.50 -19.78 -18.77
C CYS A 207 -12.43 -19.24 -20.21
N PRO A 208 -13.56 -19.06 -20.92
CA PRO A 208 -13.58 -18.50 -22.28
C PRO A 208 -12.98 -17.08 -22.35
N TRP A 209 -13.15 -16.29 -21.28
CA TRP A 209 -12.69 -14.92 -21.15
C TRP A 209 -11.26 -14.78 -20.58
N CYS A 210 -10.51 -15.89 -20.46
CA CYS A 210 -9.14 -15.86 -19.97
C CYS A 210 -8.18 -15.29 -21.02
N TYR A 211 -7.52 -14.17 -20.68
CA TYR A 211 -6.54 -13.52 -21.55
C TYR A 211 -5.22 -14.31 -21.65
N GLU A 212 -4.79 -14.98 -20.57
CA GLU A 212 -3.59 -15.85 -20.53
C GLU A 212 -3.74 -17.15 -21.33
N SER A 213 -4.98 -17.57 -21.60
CA SER A 213 -5.27 -18.89 -22.17
C SER A 213 -4.74 -20.07 -21.33
N ALA A 214 -4.59 -19.89 -20.02
CA ALA A 214 -4.22 -20.95 -19.08
C ALA A 214 -5.20 -22.14 -19.19
N SER A 215 -4.68 -23.37 -19.16
CA SER A 215 -5.46 -24.58 -19.47
C SER A 215 -5.02 -25.79 -18.68
N ARG A 216 -5.78 -26.89 -18.75
CA ARG A 216 -5.40 -28.17 -18.12
C ARG A 216 -4.15 -28.82 -18.71
N TYR A 217 -3.65 -28.30 -19.83
CA TYR A 217 -2.40 -28.73 -20.47
C TYR A 217 -1.22 -27.80 -20.13
N GLY A 218 -1.45 -26.78 -19.29
CA GLY A 218 -0.39 -25.90 -18.83
C GLY A 218 0.57 -26.58 -17.86
N THR A 219 1.63 -25.87 -17.51
CA THR A 219 2.75 -26.37 -16.70
C THR A 219 2.95 -25.51 -15.45
N PHE A 220 3.82 -25.97 -14.56
CA PHE A 220 4.23 -25.28 -13.33
C PHE A 220 5.69 -24.81 -13.46
N ALA A 221 6.00 -23.63 -12.91
CA ALA A 221 7.37 -23.18 -12.78
C ALA A 221 8.10 -24.06 -11.75
N PRO A 222 9.36 -24.48 -11.99
CA PRO A 222 10.09 -25.29 -11.02
C PRO A 222 10.30 -24.54 -9.69
N LEU A 223 10.12 -25.22 -8.54
CA LEU A 223 10.30 -24.63 -7.22
C LEU A 223 11.64 -23.88 -7.05
N GLU A 224 12.75 -24.48 -7.49
CA GLU A 224 14.08 -23.87 -7.37
C GLU A 224 14.21 -22.57 -8.19
N ARG A 225 13.48 -22.45 -9.30
CA ARG A 225 13.41 -21.21 -10.07
C ARG A 225 12.67 -20.12 -9.30
N ILE A 226 11.57 -20.48 -8.65
CA ILE A 226 10.79 -19.56 -7.82
C ILE A 226 11.61 -19.09 -6.60
N LYS A 227 12.31 -19.99 -5.93
CA LYS A 227 13.22 -19.65 -4.82
C LYS A 227 14.31 -18.68 -5.27
N LYS A 228 15.00 -18.99 -6.38
CA LYS A 228 16.05 -18.12 -6.93
C LYS A 228 15.51 -16.73 -7.29
N PHE A 229 14.27 -16.66 -7.78
CA PHE A 229 13.60 -15.38 -8.00
C PHE A 229 13.34 -14.63 -6.67
N PHE A 230 12.77 -15.28 -5.66
CA PHE A 230 12.58 -14.66 -4.35
C PHE A 230 13.88 -14.20 -3.68
N ASP A 231 14.99 -14.91 -3.88
CA ASP A 231 16.31 -14.46 -3.44
C ASP A 231 16.74 -13.15 -4.11
N SER A 232 16.45 -12.97 -5.41
CA SER A 232 16.82 -11.76 -6.15
C SER A 232 16.05 -10.50 -5.74
N ILE A 233 14.87 -10.66 -5.15
CA ILE A 233 14.00 -9.53 -4.75
C ILE A 233 13.95 -9.29 -3.23
N SER A 234 14.48 -10.22 -2.42
CA SER A 234 14.51 -10.11 -0.96
C SER A 234 15.29 -8.87 -0.51
N GLY A 235 14.80 -8.20 0.55
CA GLY A 235 15.35 -6.94 1.06
C GLY A 235 15.08 -5.72 0.17
N LYS A 236 14.25 -5.86 -0.88
CA LYS A 236 13.87 -4.78 -1.81
C LYS A 236 12.37 -4.75 -2.06
N VAL A 237 11.82 -5.85 -2.59
CA VAL A 237 10.40 -5.96 -2.90
C VAL A 237 9.67 -6.56 -1.71
N LEU A 238 8.67 -5.85 -1.18
CA LEU A 238 7.98 -6.25 0.04
C LEU A 238 6.78 -7.17 -0.22
N GLU A 239 6.20 -7.13 -1.42
CA GLU A 239 5.02 -7.92 -1.76
C GLU A 239 4.99 -8.37 -3.23
N VAL A 240 4.34 -9.50 -3.47
CA VAL A 240 4.11 -10.07 -4.81
C VAL A 240 2.69 -10.59 -4.95
N ALA A 241 2.15 -10.57 -6.17
CA ALA A 241 0.91 -11.24 -6.50
C ALA A 241 1.22 -12.52 -7.27
N LEU A 242 0.88 -13.69 -6.73
CA LEU A 242 1.00 -14.97 -7.43
C LEU A 242 -0.24 -15.23 -8.28
N GLY A 243 -0.01 -15.56 -9.55
CA GLY A 243 -1.07 -15.80 -10.52
C GLY A 243 -0.63 -16.66 -11.71
N GLY A 244 -1.17 -16.33 -12.88
CA GLY A 244 -1.05 -17.09 -14.12
C GLY A 244 -2.29 -17.94 -14.37
N GLY A 245 -2.16 -19.26 -14.21
CA GLY A 245 -3.27 -20.20 -14.21
C GLY A 245 -4.04 -20.20 -12.89
N GLU A 246 -4.25 -21.37 -12.30
CA GLU A 246 -4.78 -21.48 -10.94
C GLU A 246 -3.62 -21.74 -9.96
N PRO A 247 -3.09 -20.71 -9.28
CA PRO A 247 -1.88 -20.84 -8.46
C PRO A 247 -2.05 -21.84 -7.31
N LEU A 248 -3.28 -22.03 -6.80
CA LEU A 248 -3.57 -23.01 -5.75
C LEU A 248 -3.41 -24.47 -6.18
N THR A 249 -3.22 -24.75 -7.47
CA THR A 249 -2.92 -26.10 -7.99
C THR A 249 -1.44 -26.44 -8.01
N HIS A 250 -0.55 -25.47 -7.70
CA HIS A 250 0.89 -25.71 -7.78
C HIS A 250 1.31 -26.81 -6.78
N PRO A 251 2.03 -27.87 -7.22
CA PRO A 251 2.37 -28.99 -6.34
C PRO A 251 3.19 -28.56 -5.12
N ASP A 252 4.08 -27.58 -5.31
CA ASP A 252 4.95 -27.04 -4.27
C ASP A 252 4.38 -25.76 -3.59
N LEU A 253 3.06 -25.50 -3.65
CA LEU A 253 2.44 -24.26 -3.14
C LEU A 253 2.91 -23.90 -1.72
N VAL A 254 2.87 -24.85 -0.78
CA VAL A 254 3.25 -24.60 0.62
C VAL A 254 4.71 -24.16 0.71
N GLN A 255 5.62 -24.85 0.01
CA GLN A 255 7.05 -24.54 0.03
C GLN A 255 7.35 -23.18 -0.60
N ILE A 256 6.60 -22.78 -1.64
CA ILE A 256 6.71 -21.45 -2.25
C ILE A 256 6.34 -20.37 -1.22
N LEU A 257 5.21 -20.54 -0.54
CA LEU A 257 4.71 -19.58 0.44
C LEU A 257 5.60 -19.48 1.68
N GLU A 258 6.07 -20.62 2.20
CA GLU A 258 7.02 -20.64 3.32
C GLU A 258 8.35 -19.98 2.95
N TYR A 259 8.85 -20.21 1.73
CA TYR A 259 10.10 -19.59 1.28
C TYR A 259 9.95 -18.09 1.12
N ALA A 260 8.85 -17.60 0.52
CA ALA A 260 8.57 -16.17 0.42
C ALA A 260 8.53 -15.50 1.81
N ARG A 261 7.84 -16.12 2.77
CA ARG A 261 7.78 -15.64 4.16
C ARG A 261 9.18 -15.58 4.80
N SER A 262 10.02 -16.59 4.57
CA SER A 262 11.41 -16.61 5.08
C SER A 262 12.29 -15.49 4.49
N LYS A 263 11.86 -14.88 3.39
CA LYS A 263 12.52 -13.76 2.71
C LYS A 263 11.85 -12.41 3.02
N HIS A 264 10.90 -12.40 3.97
CA HIS A 264 10.10 -11.24 4.35
C HIS A 264 9.30 -10.64 3.18
N ILE A 265 8.77 -11.50 2.30
CA ILE A 265 7.95 -11.10 1.16
C ILE A 265 6.49 -11.51 1.45
N VAL A 266 5.58 -10.53 1.43
CA VAL A 266 4.14 -10.78 1.53
C VAL A 266 3.63 -11.33 0.21
N VAL A 267 3.09 -12.53 0.24
CA VAL A 267 2.44 -13.13 -0.93
C VAL A 267 0.96 -12.80 -0.92
N ASN A 268 0.45 -12.34 -2.06
CA ASN A 268 -0.97 -12.23 -2.38
C ASN A 268 -1.31 -13.25 -3.47
N ILE A 269 -2.52 -13.82 -3.47
CA ILE A 269 -2.93 -14.84 -4.45
C ILE A 269 -4.25 -14.45 -5.08
N THR A 270 -4.44 -14.72 -6.38
CA THR A 270 -5.77 -14.67 -7.01
C THR A 270 -6.28 -16.07 -7.33
N THR A 271 -7.55 -16.36 -7.03
CA THR A 271 -8.17 -17.66 -7.32
C THR A 271 -9.63 -17.53 -7.74
N HIS A 272 -10.09 -18.47 -8.57
CA HIS A 272 -11.51 -18.71 -8.89
C HIS A 272 -11.96 -20.12 -8.48
N SER A 273 -11.18 -20.80 -7.64
CA SER A 273 -11.46 -22.14 -7.13
C SER A 273 -11.78 -22.12 -5.64
N PHE A 274 -13.07 -22.12 -5.30
CA PHE A 274 -13.51 -22.13 -3.90
C PHE A 274 -13.22 -23.46 -3.20
N GLU A 275 -13.19 -24.57 -3.95
CA GLU A 275 -12.76 -25.87 -3.45
C GLU A 275 -11.28 -25.85 -3.01
N LEU A 276 -10.38 -25.33 -3.85
CA LEU A 276 -8.96 -25.23 -3.51
C LEU A 276 -8.73 -24.20 -2.41
N LEU A 277 -9.46 -23.09 -2.42
CA LEU A 277 -9.45 -22.10 -1.34
C LEU A 277 -9.81 -22.74 0.01
N ALA A 278 -10.84 -23.59 0.05
CA ALA A 278 -11.22 -24.33 1.25
C ALA A 278 -10.14 -25.35 1.64
N ARG A 279 -9.63 -26.13 0.68
CA ARG A 279 -8.61 -27.16 0.90
C ARG A 279 -7.31 -26.59 1.47
N HIS A 280 -6.88 -25.42 1.02
CA HIS A 280 -5.63 -24.78 1.43
C HIS A 280 -5.82 -23.72 2.54
N SER A 281 -7.01 -23.61 3.12
CA SER A 281 -7.38 -22.55 4.05
C SER A 281 -6.40 -22.38 5.22
N ASP A 282 -5.95 -23.47 5.84
CA ASP A 282 -5.00 -23.41 6.97
C ASP A 282 -3.69 -22.72 6.58
N VAL A 283 -3.07 -23.15 5.49
CA VAL A 283 -1.82 -22.58 4.98
C VAL A 283 -2.01 -21.12 4.53
N LEU A 284 -3.12 -20.85 3.83
CA LEU A 284 -3.41 -19.51 3.32
C LEU A 284 -3.62 -18.50 4.46
N ARG A 285 -4.23 -18.92 5.58
CA ARG A 285 -4.44 -18.06 6.75
C ARG A 285 -3.16 -17.60 7.41
N GLU A 286 -2.10 -18.39 7.31
CA GLU A 286 -0.83 -18.12 7.98
C GLU A 286 0.19 -17.46 7.07
N LEU A 287 0.15 -17.74 5.77
CA LEU A 287 1.24 -17.39 4.84
C LEU A 287 0.91 -16.31 3.81
N VAL A 288 -0.36 -15.93 3.66
CA VAL A 288 -0.81 -15.02 2.60
C VAL A 288 -1.34 -13.72 3.21
N GLY A 289 -0.96 -12.58 2.61
CA GLY A 289 -1.44 -11.26 3.01
C GLY A 289 -2.88 -11.01 2.54
N ALA A 290 -3.13 -11.19 1.24
CA ALA A 290 -4.45 -11.04 0.63
C ALA A 290 -4.77 -12.12 -0.41
N ILE A 291 -6.07 -12.41 -0.54
CA ILE A 291 -6.63 -13.31 -1.53
C ILE A 291 -7.62 -12.54 -2.40
N GLY A 292 -7.28 -12.41 -3.68
CA GLY A 292 -8.15 -11.98 -4.76
C GLY A 292 -9.13 -13.07 -5.13
N ILE A 293 -10.42 -12.82 -4.93
CA ILE A 293 -11.49 -13.79 -5.19
C ILE A 293 -12.21 -13.40 -6.47
N THR A 294 -12.00 -14.14 -7.54
CA THR A 294 -12.71 -13.89 -8.79
C THR A 294 -14.17 -14.31 -8.66
N VAL A 295 -15.08 -13.37 -8.94
CA VAL A 295 -16.53 -13.59 -8.92
C VAL A 295 -17.11 -13.20 -10.28
N THR A 296 -17.78 -14.15 -10.92
CA THR A 296 -18.42 -13.94 -12.23
C THR A 296 -19.93 -14.09 -12.21
N SER A 297 -20.50 -14.53 -11.09
CA SER A 297 -21.93 -14.78 -10.93
C SER A 297 -22.36 -14.57 -9.48
N LYS A 298 -23.68 -14.57 -9.24
CA LYS A 298 -24.23 -14.53 -7.88
C LYS A 298 -23.84 -15.80 -7.12
N GLU A 299 -23.89 -16.93 -7.80
CA GLU A 299 -23.57 -18.26 -7.28
C GLU A 299 -22.11 -18.34 -6.81
N ASP A 300 -21.19 -17.79 -7.60
CA ASP A 300 -19.77 -17.69 -7.22
C ASP A 300 -19.60 -16.91 -5.90
N TYR A 301 -20.30 -15.78 -5.78
CA TYR A 301 -20.20 -14.95 -4.57
C TYR A 301 -20.77 -15.66 -3.34
N GLU A 302 -21.93 -16.30 -3.48
CA GLU A 302 -22.54 -17.08 -2.41
C GLU A 302 -21.69 -18.28 -1.98
N GLU A 303 -21.02 -18.94 -2.92
CA GLU A 303 -20.10 -20.05 -2.62
C GLU A 303 -18.86 -19.56 -1.87
N PHE A 304 -18.26 -18.45 -2.32
CA PHE A 304 -17.16 -17.82 -1.58
C PHE A 304 -17.56 -17.49 -0.14
N LEU A 305 -18.75 -16.89 0.08
CA LEU A 305 -19.22 -16.56 1.43
C LEU A 305 -19.33 -17.80 2.31
N ARG A 306 -19.82 -18.93 1.78
CA ARG A 306 -19.88 -20.22 2.50
C ARG A 306 -18.49 -20.71 2.89
N VAL A 307 -17.52 -20.66 1.96
CA VAL A 307 -16.14 -21.07 2.24
C VAL A 307 -15.49 -20.17 3.28
N ARG A 308 -15.65 -18.85 3.13
CA ARG A 308 -15.12 -17.87 4.10
C ARG A 308 -15.65 -18.12 5.50
N GLU A 309 -16.97 -18.26 5.64
CA GLU A 309 -17.62 -18.50 6.95
C GLU A 309 -17.20 -19.83 7.58
N SER A 310 -16.95 -20.86 6.77
CA SER A 310 -16.63 -22.21 7.27
C SER A 310 -15.14 -22.40 7.58
N HIS A 311 -14.24 -21.80 6.78
CA HIS A 311 -12.81 -22.09 6.82
C HIS A 311 -11.94 -20.92 7.29
N PHE A 312 -12.44 -19.68 7.24
CA PHE A 312 -11.67 -18.47 7.53
C PHE A 312 -12.24 -17.70 8.74
N ARG A 313 -12.58 -18.42 9.82
CA ARG A 313 -13.02 -17.82 11.09
C ARG A 313 -11.85 -17.26 11.89
N GLY A 314 -12.02 -16.09 12.49
CA GLY A 314 -10.97 -15.43 13.29
C GLY A 314 -9.93 -14.74 12.42
N ARG A 315 -8.64 -14.94 12.70
CA ARG A 315 -7.55 -14.36 11.89
C ARG A 315 -7.54 -15.00 10.50
N HIS A 316 -7.63 -14.18 9.46
CA HIS A 316 -7.64 -14.57 8.06
C HIS A 316 -6.95 -13.50 7.19
N PRO A 317 -6.53 -13.84 5.96
CA PRO A 317 -5.98 -12.89 4.99
C PRO A 317 -7.04 -11.87 4.56
N LYS A 318 -6.63 -10.75 4.00
CA LYS A 318 -7.60 -9.82 3.40
C LYS A 318 -8.23 -10.44 2.16
N PHE A 319 -9.55 -10.34 2.04
CA PHE A 319 -10.25 -10.74 0.82
C PHE A 319 -10.59 -9.52 -0.03
N VAL A 320 -10.21 -9.57 -1.30
CA VAL A 320 -10.56 -8.55 -2.30
C VAL A 320 -11.35 -9.25 -3.40
N ILE A 321 -12.57 -8.80 -3.67
CA ILE A 321 -13.41 -9.42 -4.69
C ILE A 321 -13.01 -8.87 -6.06
N HIS A 322 -12.49 -9.73 -6.92
CA HIS A 322 -12.12 -9.38 -8.28
C HIS A 322 -13.34 -9.57 -9.19
N VAL A 323 -13.77 -8.47 -9.80
CA VAL A 323 -14.88 -8.44 -10.75
C VAL A 323 -14.36 -8.01 -12.10
N VAL A 324 -14.85 -8.62 -13.18
CA VAL A 324 -14.35 -8.37 -14.54
C VAL A 324 -15.43 -7.65 -15.33
N GLU A 325 -15.09 -6.48 -15.88
CA GLU A 325 -16.02 -5.68 -16.68
C GLU A 325 -16.66 -6.51 -17.79
N GLY A 326 -17.99 -6.44 -17.89
CA GLY A 326 -18.75 -7.13 -18.92
C GLY A 326 -18.79 -8.66 -18.82
N ILE A 327 -18.13 -9.25 -17.83
CA ILE A 327 -18.24 -10.67 -17.45
C ILE A 327 -19.06 -10.82 -16.18
N THR A 328 -18.72 -10.08 -15.12
CA THR A 328 -19.48 -10.11 -13.87
C THR A 328 -20.76 -9.26 -14.05
N PRO A 329 -21.96 -9.81 -13.81
CA PRO A 329 -23.19 -9.03 -13.87
C PRO A 329 -23.18 -7.91 -12.82
N PHE A 330 -23.54 -6.70 -13.21
CA PHE A 330 -23.50 -5.54 -12.33
C PHE A 330 -24.36 -5.70 -11.06
N GLU A 331 -25.53 -6.33 -11.19
CA GLU A 331 -26.41 -6.68 -10.07
C GLU A 331 -25.75 -7.54 -8.98
N VAL A 332 -24.71 -8.30 -9.33
CA VAL A 332 -23.86 -9.01 -8.38
C VAL A 332 -22.87 -8.02 -7.73
N VAL A 333 -22.23 -7.20 -8.55
CA VAL A 333 -21.27 -6.19 -8.12
C VAL A 333 -21.88 -5.23 -7.09
N GLU A 334 -23.08 -4.71 -7.30
CA GLU A 334 -23.76 -3.81 -6.35
C GLU A 334 -23.96 -4.42 -4.97
N ARG A 335 -24.12 -5.75 -4.89
CA ARG A 335 -24.43 -6.46 -3.65
C ARG A 335 -23.20 -6.89 -2.85
N ILE A 336 -22.00 -6.64 -3.33
CA ILE A 336 -20.76 -7.01 -2.63
C ILE A 336 -20.39 -5.89 -1.61
N PRO A 337 -20.50 -6.14 -0.30
CA PRO A 337 -20.05 -5.19 0.74
C PRO A 337 -18.53 -5.21 0.98
N LEU A 338 -17.81 -6.16 0.39
CA LEU A 338 -16.36 -6.31 0.55
C LEU A 338 -15.57 -5.36 -0.35
N PRO A 339 -14.26 -5.16 -0.10
CA PRO A 339 -13.37 -4.48 -1.04
C PRO A 339 -13.42 -5.15 -2.41
N ILE A 340 -13.46 -4.35 -3.47
CA ILE A 340 -13.54 -4.82 -4.86
C ILE A 340 -12.37 -4.29 -5.67
N LEU A 341 -11.79 -5.16 -6.48
CA LEU A 341 -10.91 -4.80 -7.59
C LEU A 341 -11.67 -4.99 -8.90
N VAL A 342 -11.90 -3.90 -9.61
CA VAL A 342 -12.49 -3.89 -10.95
C VAL A 342 -11.38 -4.13 -11.96
N LEU A 343 -11.48 -5.23 -12.67
CA LEU A 343 -10.58 -5.64 -13.74
C LEU A 343 -11.22 -5.31 -15.10
N GLY A 344 -10.50 -4.62 -15.96
CA GLY A 344 -10.95 -4.40 -17.32
C GLY A 344 -10.84 -5.67 -18.16
N PHE A 345 -11.83 -5.88 -19.04
CA PHE A 345 -11.83 -7.03 -19.93
C PHE A 345 -10.70 -6.93 -20.96
N LYS A 346 -9.85 -7.97 -21.00
CA LYS A 346 -8.66 -8.05 -21.85
C LYS A 346 -8.93 -8.98 -23.05
N PRO A 347 -9.09 -8.46 -24.28
CA PRO A 347 -9.45 -9.24 -25.48
C PRO A 347 -8.23 -9.96 -26.08
N PHE A 348 -7.48 -10.69 -25.25
CA PHE A 348 -6.33 -11.50 -25.67
C PHE A 348 -6.61 -12.99 -25.45
N GLY A 349 -5.71 -13.85 -25.92
CA GLY A 349 -5.84 -15.29 -25.70
C GLY A 349 -7.17 -15.87 -26.19
N ARG A 350 -7.81 -16.69 -25.36
CA ARG A 350 -9.16 -17.24 -25.62
C ARG A 350 -10.23 -16.16 -25.70
N ALA A 351 -10.04 -15.05 -25.01
CA ALA A 351 -11.00 -13.95 -24.95
C ALA A 351 -11.01 -13.09 -26.24
N ARG A 352 -10.06 -13.28 -27.15
CA ARG A 352 -9.85 -12.44 -28.35
C ARG A 352 -11.09 -12.23 -29.22
N SER A 353 -11.89 -13.28 -29.39
CA SER A 353 -13.11 -13.22 -30.22
C SER A 353 -14.36 -12.79 -29.44
N MET A 354 -14.27 -12.67 -28.11
CA MET A 354 -15.41 -12.29 -27.30
C MET A 354 -15.73 -10.81 -27.48
N ARG A 355 -17.01 -10.48 -27.27
CA ARG A 355 -17.50 -9.11 -27.20
C ARG A 355 -18.24 -9.00 -25.88
N VAL A 356 -17.81 -8.09 -25.04
CA VAL A 356 -18.46 -7.80 -23.76
C VAL A 356 -19.04 -6.41 -23.81
N LYS A 357 -20.15 -6.20 -23.10
CA LYS A 357 -20.73 -4.87 -22.96
C LYS A 357 -20.03 -4.17 -21.79
N PRO A 358 -19.39 -3.00 -22.01
CA PRO A 358 -18.83 -2.21 -20.93
C PRO A 358 -19.90 -1.84 -19.90
N TRP A 359 -19.44 -1.59 -18.68
CA TRP A 359 -20.28 -1.06 -17.62
C TRP A 359 -20.50 0.45 -17.84
N PRO A 360 -21.74 0.98 -17.73
CA PRO A 360 -21.97 2.42 -17.78
C PRO A 360 -21.09 3.23 -16.79
N PRO A 361 -20.50 4.36 -17.20
CA PRO A 361 -19.67 5.20 -16.31
C PRO A 361 -20.40 5.69 -15.05
N GLU A 362 -21.70 5.95 -15.16
CA GLU A 362 -22.56 6.43 -14.08
C GLU A 362 -22.74 5.37 -12.97
N LEU A 363 -22.31 4.12 -13.20
CA LEU A 363 -22.44 3.03 -12.23
C LEU A 363 -21.63 3.22 -10.96
N PHE A 364 -20.56 4.02 -11.00
CA PHE A 364 -19.76 4.33 -9.82
C PHE A 364 -20.30 5.53 -9.04
N GLU A 365 -21.30 6.24 -9.58
CA GLU A 365 -21.98 7.32 -8.86
C GLU A 365 -22.71 6.73 -7.65
N GLY A 366 -22.27 7.10 -6.44
CA GLY A 366 -22.86 6.61 -5.19
C GLY A 366 -22.15 5.43 -4.53
N TRP A 367 -21.07 4.89 -5.12
CA TRP A 367 -20.20 3.90 -4.45
C TRP A 367 -19.44 4.48 -3.23
N GLU A 368 -19.60 5.79 -2.98
CA GLU A 368 -19.15 6.45 -1.76
C GLU A 368 -20.03 6.15 -0.54
N ARG A 369 -21.22 5.54 -0.73
CA ARG A 369 -22.21 5.29 0.32
C ARG A 369 -21.97 3.94 1.02
N PRO A 370 -22.07 3.87 2.36
CA PRO A 370 -22.10 2.60 3.09
C PRO A 370 -23.21 1.68 2.56
N GLY A 371 -22.91 0.41 2.34
CA GLY A 371 -23.93 -0.61 2.12
C GLY A 371 -24.74 -0.89 3.41
N PRO A 372 -26.01 -1.32 3.31
CA PRO A 372 -26.92 -1.48 4.46
C PRO A 372 -26.46 -2.51 5.51
N ASP A 373 -25.55 -3.43 5.18
CA ASP A 373 -25.01 -4.48 6.07
C ASP A 373 -23.56 -4.25 6.53
N THR A 374 -23.03 -3.03 6.45
CA THR A 374 -21.68 -2.71 6.92
C THR A 374 -21.63 -2.58 8.45
N THR A 375 -21.81 -3.70 9.16
CA THR A 375 -21.60 -3.82 10.63
C THR A 375 -20.13 -3.91 11.04
N MET A 376 -19.19 -3.76 10.09
CA MET A 376 -17.80 -3.43 10.39
C MET A 376 -17.75 -1.91 10.58
N LEU A 377 -17.27 -1.46 11.75
CA LEU A 377 -17.16 -0.10 12.31
C LEU A 377 -16.83 1.09 11.37
N TRP A 378 -16.65 0.92 10.06
CA TRP A 378 -16.07 1.88 9.13
C TRP A 378 -16.81 2.06 7.80
N GLY A 379 -18.00 1.47 7.61
CA GLY A 379 -19.03 1.95 6.66
C GLY A 379 -18.64 2.30 5.20
N VAL A 380 -17.47 1.95 4.67
CA VAL A 380 -17.04 2.36 3.32
C VAL A 380 -16.58 1.14 2.54
N ARG A 381 -17.24 0.90 1.40
CA ARG A 381 -16.83 -0.08 0.40
C ARG A 381 -15.61 0.45 -0.35
N TYR A 382 -14.50 -0.29 -0.33
CA TYR A 382 -13.28 0.07 -1.04
C TYR A 382 -13.30 -0.45 -2.48
N VAL A 383 -12.83 0.38 -3.41
CA VAL A 383 -12.93 0.13 -4.84
C VAL A 383 -11.58 0.45 -5.47
N MET A 384 -11.01 -0.54 -6.12
CA MET A 384 -9.72 -0.48 -6.81
C MET A 384 -9.96 -0.78 -8.28
N PHE A 385 -9.09 -0.28 -9.15
CA PHE A 385 -9.16 -0.49 -10.60
C PHE A 385 -7.81 -0.99 -11.09
N ASP A 386 -7.79 -1.97 -12.01
CA ASP A 386 -6.56 -2.31 -12.70
C ASP A 386 -6.19 -1.26 -13.76
N THR A 387 -4.90 -1.20 -14.11
CA THR A 387 -4.36 -0.24 -15.08
C THR A 387 -5.10 -0.28 -16.42
N TRP A 388 -5.43 -1.50 -16.89
CA TRP A 388 -6.15 -1.72 -18.14
C TRP A 388 -7.57 -1.13 -18.14
N TYR A 389 -8.27 -1.20 -17.00
CA TYR A 389 -9.57 -0.56 -16.82
C TYR A 389 -9.43 0.97 -16.85
N VAL A 390 -8.48 1.51 -16.08
CA VAL A 390 -8.23 2.95 -15.98
C VAL A 390 -7.88 3.56 -17.33
N GLU A 391 -7.08 2.88 -18.15
CA GLU A 391 -6.73 3.32 -19.50
C GLU A 391 -7.96 3.53 -20.40
N ARG A 392 -8.98 2.69 -20.24
CA ARG A 392 -10.23 2.75 -21.03
C ARG A 392 -11.29 3.65 -20.42
N HIS A 393 -11.20 3.87 -19.11
CA HIS A 393 -12.17 4.60 -18.31
C HIS A 393 -11.48 5.65 -17.45
N PRO A 394 -10.71 6.61 -18.02
CA PRO A 394 -9.93 7.56 -17.24
C PRO A 394 -10.79 8.44 -16.31
N GLN A 395 -12.09 8.55 -16.58
CA GLN A 395 -13.05 9.22 -15.70
C GLN A 395 -13.10 8.63 -14.29
N VAL A 396 -12.72 7.36 -14.07
CA VAL A 396 -12.70 6.80 -12.71
C VAL A 396 -11.64 7.43 -11.81
N LEU A 397 -10.65 8.13 -12.38
CA LEU A 397 -9.65 8.88 -11.62
C LEU A 397 -10.22 10.15 -10.97
N THR A 398 -11.39 10.63 -11.39
CA THR A 398 -12.05 11.80 -10.80
C THR A 398 -12.97 11.43 -9.64
N VAL A 399 -13.19 10.13 -9.39
CA VAL A 399 -13.98 9.65 -8.26
C VAL A 399 -13.27 10.10 -6.97
N PRO A 400 -13.90 10.91 -6.10
CA PRO A 400 -13.27 11.51 -4.90
C PRO A 400 -12.61 10.51 -3.92
N ARG A 401 -12.89 9.22 -4.09
CA ARG A 401 -12.31 8.10 -3.35
C ARG A 401 -11.64 7.01 -4.21
N ALA A 402 -11.39 7.25 -5.51
CA ALA A 402 -10.46 6.42 -6.32
C ALA A 402 -9.02 6.67 -5.85
N ARG A 403 -8.71 6.23 -4.62
CA ARG A 403 -7.46 6.50 -3.91
C ARG A 403 -6.37 5.47 -4.19
N TRP A 404 -6.55 4.59 -5.18
CA TRP A 404 -5.73 3.37 -5.30
C TRP A 404 -5.25 3.06 -6.72
N PHE A 405 -5.31 4.02 -7.65
CA PHE A 405 -4.48 3.92 -8.85
C PHE A 405 -3.02 4.18 -8.42
N SER A 406 -2.20 3.13 -8.47
CA SER A 406 -0.82 3.17 -7.95
C SER A 406 0.20 3.67 -8.97
N GLY A 407 -0.24 4.11 -10.15
CA GLY A 407 0.61 4.46 -11.29
C GLY A 407 0.47 3.46 -12.43
N TRP A 408 1.15 3.74 -13.53
CA TRP A 408 1.02 2.94 -14.74
C TRP A 408 1.87 1.67 -14.66
N ASP A 409 1.46 0.65 -15.42
CA ASP A 409 2.21 -0.62 -15.54
C ASP A 409 3.63 -0.34 -16.06
N GLY A 410 4.64 -0.93 -15.40
CA GLY A 410 6.04 -0.66 -15.70
C GLY A 410 6.60 0.64 -15.11
N GLU A 411 5.77 1.52 -14.50
CA GLU A 411 6.27 2.72 -13.81
C GLU A 411 6.79 2.36 -12.41
N PHE A 412 5.98 1.61 -11.66
CA PHE A 412 6.26 1.14 -10.29
C PHE A 412 6.02 -0.36 -10.10
N THR A 413 5.45 -1.03 -11.10
CA THR A 413 5.10 -2.45 -11.07
C THR A 413 5.74 -3.16 -12.26
N MET A 414 5.84 -4.48 -12.21
CA MET A 414 6.21 -5.30 -13.37
C MET A 414 5.57 -6.68 -13.27
N ALA A 415 5.55 -7.42 -14.38
CA ALA A 415 5.14 -8.81 -14.43
C ALA A 415 6.33 -9.72 -14.73
N VAL A 416 6.32 -10.89 -14.12
CA VAL A 416 7.32 -11.95 -14.29
C VAL A 416 6.62 -13.26 -14.59
N ASP A 417 6.95 -13.86 -15.74
CA ASP A 417 6.57 -15.21 -16.09
C ASP A 417 7.70 -16.17 -15.71
N LEU A 418 7.55 -16.87 -14.60
CA LEU A 418 8.53 -17.86 -14.16
C LEU A 418 8.34 -19.21 -14.86
N VAL A 419 7.30 -19.42 -15.66
CA VAL A 419 7.17 -20.63 -16.50
C VAL A 419 8.08 -20.49 -17.72
N GLU A 420 7.99 -19.34 -18.39
CA GLU A 420 8.72 -19.03 -19.63
C GLU A 420 10.01 -18.21 -19.44
N CYS A 421 10.30 -17.78 -18.21
CA CYS A 421 11.41 -16.88 -17.86
C CYS A 421 11.37 -15.57 -18.65
N LYS A 422 10.21 -14.89 -18.60
CA LYS A 422 10.02 -13.59 -19.26
C LYS A 422 9.63 -12.51 -18.26
N VAL A 423 9.90 -11.26 -18.61
CA VAL A 423 9.57 -10.07 -17.82
C VAL A 423 8.97 -8.99 -18.71
N GLY A 424 8.05 -8.20 -18.18
CA GLY A 424 7.49 -7.05 -18.90
C GLY A 424 6.75 -6.10 -17.97
N PRO A 425 6.17 -5.02 -18.51
CA PRO A 425 5.43 -4.03 -17.72
C PRO A 425 4.14 -4.62 -17.10
N ALA A 426 3.47 -5.54 -17.81
CA ALA A 426 2.30 -6.28 -17.32
C ALA A 426 2.18 -7.65 -18.01
N SER A 427 1.46 -8.58 -17.40
CA SER A 427 1.27 -9.97 -17.87
C SER A 427 0.55 -10.05 -19.23
N TYR A 428 -0.25 -9.05 -19.56
CA TYR A 428 -0.99 -8.97 -20.83
C TYR A 428 -0.28 -8.14 -21.92
N LEU A 429 0.91 -7.60 -21.63
CA LEU A 429 1.74 -6.83 -22.56
C LEU A 429 2.90 -7.70 -23.06
N PRO A 430 3.62 -7.30 -24.13
CA PRO A 430 4.84 -7.98 -24.56
C PRO A 430 5.82 -8.15 -23.40
N MET A 431 6.45 -9.33 -23.32
CA MET A 431 7.44 -9.68 -22.30
C MET A 431 8.68 -10.25 -22.97
N GLU A 432 9.85 -9.86 -22.46
CA GLU A 432 11.15 -10.25 -22.98
C GLU A 432 11.82 -11.29 -22.08
N PRO A 433 12.67 -12.18 -22.63
CA PRO A 433 13.41 -13.15 -21.82
C PRO A 433 14.30 -12.47 -20.76
N PHE A 434 14.37 -13.05 -19.56
CA PHE A 434 15.29 -12.63 -18.51
C PHE A 434 15.98 -13.81 -17.85
N GLU A 435 17.14 -13.54 -17.23
CA GLU A 435 17.84 -14.53 -16.43
C GLU A 435 17.35 -14.50 -14.98
N VAL A 436 16.79 -15.62 -14.52
CA VAL A 436 16.31 -15.75 -13.15
C VAL A 436 17.48 -15.66 -12.18
N GLY A 437 17.38 -14.78 -11.20
CA GLY A 437 18.41 -14.53 -10.20
C GLY A 437 19.33 -13.33 -10.52
N SER A 438 19.18 -12.68 -11.67
CA SER A 438 19.81 -11.37 -11.90
C SER A 438 19.29 -10.34 -10.89
N PRO A 439 20.08 -9.28 -10.58
CA PRO A 439 19.62 -8.20 -9.72
C PRO A 439 18.31 -7.59 -10.22
N ILE A 440 17.32 -7.46 -9.33
CA ILE A 440 15.98 -6.97 -9.70
C ILE A 440 16.02 -5.55 -10.28
N GLU A 441 16.97 -4.73 -9.87
CA GLU A 441 17.19 -3.37 -10.38
C GLU A 441 17.53 -3.39 -11.87
N GLU A 442 18.41 -4.29 -12.31
CA GLU A 442 18.79 -4.43 -13.72
C GLU A 442 17.62 -4.93 -14.57
N ILE A 443 16.84 -5.85 -14.01
CA ILE A 443 15.63 -6.37 -14.66
C ILE A 443 14.61 -5.24 -14.81
N PHE A 444 14.37 -4.47 -13.75
CA PHE A 444 13.37 -3.41 -13.73
C PHE A 444 13.76 -2.21 -14.58
N GLU A 445 15.05 -1.85 -14.63
CA GLU A 445 15.52 -0.79 -15.52
C GLU A 445 15.22 -1.09 -16.99
N LYS A 446 15.32 -2.37 -17.41
CA LYS A 446 14.95 -2.81 -18.77
C LYS A 446 13.46 -2.57 -19.02
N VAL A 447 12.59 -3.03 -18.11
CA VAL A 447 11.14 -2.82 -18.20
C VAL A 447 10.81 -1.32 -18.30
N ARG A 448 11.42 -0.48 -17.47
CA ARG A 448 11.19 0.97 -17.48
C ARG A 448 11.65 1.65 -18.79
N LYS A 449 12.74 1.17 -19.40
CA LYS A 449 13.24 1.70 -20.69
C LYS A 449 12.28 1.38 -21.84
N GLU A 450 11.68 0.20 -21.85
CA GLU A 450 10.69 -0.19 -22.85
C GLU A 450 9.46 0.72 -22.78
N VAL A 451 8.93 0.97 -21.58
CA VAL A 451 7.81 1.90 -21.37
C VAL A 451 8.14 3.29 -21.91
N LYS A 452 9.32 3.84 -21.56
CA LYS A 452 9.76 5.17 -22.05
C LYS A 452 9.96 5.25 -23.56
N ASN A 453 10.27 4.14 -24.22
CA ASN A 453 10.40 4.10 -25.67
C ASN A 453 9.03 4.02 -26.36
N ASP A 454 8.06 3.30 -25.78
CA ASP A 454 6.68 3.25 -26.25
C ASP A 454 5.91 4.55 -25.99
N GLU A 455 6.30 5.30 -24.98
CA GLU A 455 5.82 6.66 -24.66
C GLU A 455 6.03 7.70 -25.79
N GLY A 456 6.85 7.38 -26.81
CA GLY A 456 6.96 8.13 -28.06
C GLY A 456 5.82 7.84 -29.06
N ARG A 457 4.96 6.85 -28.79
CA ARG A 457 3.66 6.63 -29.42
C ARG A 457 2.61 7.20 -28.47
N ASP A 458 1.94 8.25 -28.93
CA ASP A 458 1.00 9.05 -28.16
C ASP A 458 -0.18 8.23 -27.60
N HIS A 459 -0.04 7.78 -26.35
CA HIS A 459 -1.14 7.29 -25.51
C HIS A 459 -1.37 8.19 -24.28
N ARG A 460 -0.66 9.33 -24.18
CA ARG A 460 -0.68 10.25 -23.02
C ARG A 460 -1.29 11.62 -23.31
N GLY A 461 -2.02 11.77 -24.40
CA GLY A 461 -2.73 13.00 -24.79
C GLY A 461 -3.87 13.48 -23.88
N TYR A 462 -4.16 12.83 -22.73
CA TYR A 462 -5.30 13.19 -21.87
C TYR A 462 -4.94 13.60 -20.43
N GLY A 463 -3.70 14.03 -20.18
CA GLY A 463 -3.26 14.49 -18.84
C GLY A 463 -2.88 15.97 -18.72
N GLN A 464 -2.78 16.73 -19.81
CA GLN A 464 -2.35 18.13 -19.79
C GLN A 464 -3.48 19.09 -20.19
N SER A 465 -4.51 19.22 -19.35
CA SER A 465 -5.37 20.41 -19.37
C SER A 465 -6.04 20.63 -18.01
N CYS A 466 -5.25 20.83 -16.96
CA CYS A 466 -5.71 21.46 -15.72
C CYS A 466 -4.65 22.48 -15.28
N GLY A 467 -4.39 23.46 -16.16
CA GLY A 467 -3.44 24.53 -15.93
C GLY A 467 -3.80 25.76 -16.76
N GLY A 468 -4.57 26.66 -16.14
CA GLY A 468 -4.67 28.08 -16.51
C GLY A 468 -5.72 28.45 -17.56
N SER A 469 -6.79 29.12 -17.13
CA SER A 469 -7.00 30.55 -17.42
C SER A 469 -8.43 31.00 -17.09
N SER A 470 -8.56 31.91 -16.12
CA SER A 470 -9.29 33.17 -16.30
C SER A 470 -9.02 34.10 -15.12
N GLN A 471 -8.04 35.00 -15.31
CA GLN A 471 -8.12 36.34 -14.77
C GLN A 471 -9.20 37.12 -15.53
N GLY A 472 -9.87 38.03 -14.83
CA GLY A 472 -10.42 39.26 -15.42
C GLY A 472 -11.94 39.35 -15.47
N ALA A 473 -12.54 39.94 -14.44
CA ALA A 473 -13.10 41.30 -14.45
C ALA A 473 -13.70 41.62 -13.09
#